data_AF-A0A6H1ZHJ9-F1
#
_entry.id   AF-A0A6H1ZHJ9-F1
#
_cell.length_a   1.000
_cell.length_b   1.000
_cell.length_c   1.000
_cell.angle_alpha   90.00
_cell.angle_beta   90.00
_cell.angle_gamma   90.00
#
_symmetry.space_group_name_H-M   'P 1'
#
loop_
_entity.id
_entity.type
_entity.pdbx_description
1 polymer ?
#
loop_
_entity_poly.entity_id
_entity_poly.type
_entity_poly.pdbx_seq_one_letter_code
_entity_poly.pdbx_strand_id
1 'polypeptide(L)'
;MNDEQALVKHEEQQLSTLELTKQDVSRTINNIKLLRELKKEVLKKGVHYYAIKTKDKKSDKIKEILSLSKAGAEIMLNSYNCYAKKITEETRDLGYNHFSIEFEVGIYFRPTQQLVSTGVGSCNSKENKYTYIKYNPNEVRNACRKMAFKRALVDATLYLANMSEFFSQDIEEMDIENKLDDEQNPYMADSAVPGTTTEEEATEPPQEAGSPDPAAPSSLPITAEMEKTIRKYIKEHDDKISPDYVITELGDKFNVKRIKDLTLEQADQFLALLKENCGE
;
A
#
# COMPACT_ATOMS: atom_id res chain seq x y z
N MET A 1 6.34 46.72 -28.21
CA MET A 1 6.19 46.81 -26.74
C MET A 1 4.72 46.83 -26.27
N ASN A 2 3.71 46.57 -27.12
CA ASN A 2 2.29 46.71 -26.71
C ASN A 2 1.51 45.39 -26.53
N ASP A 3 1.97 44.27 -27.10
CA ASP A 3 1.19 43.01 -27.03
C ASP A 3 1.47 42.21 -25.76
N GLU A 4 2.72 42.15 -25.28
CA GLU A 4 3.05 41.55 -23.98
C GLU A 4 2.43 42.31 -22.81
N GLN A 5 2.40 43.65 -22.87
CA GLN A 5 1.79 44.46 -21.80
C GLN A 5 0.25 44.37 -21.79
N ALA A 6 -0.38 44.05 -22.93
CA ALA A 6 -1.81 43.80 -23.01
C ALA A 6 -2.16 42.40 -22.46
N LEU A 7 -1.36 41.38 -22.76
CA LEU A 7 -1.51 40.03 -22.20
C LEU A 7 -1.31 40.00 -20.69
N VAL A 8 -0.27 40.66 -20.18
CA VAL A 8 0.01 40.75 -18.74
C VAL A 8 -1.11 41.50 -18.01
N LYS A 9 -1.66 42.56 -18.58
CA LYS A 9 -2.84 43.25 -17.99
C LYS A 9 -4.10 42.40 -18.00
N HIS A 10 -4.26 41.53 -18.99
CA HIS A 10 -5.40 40.62 -19.10
C HIS A 10 -5.30 39.44 -18.12
N GLU A 11 -4.08 38.96 -17.85
CA GLU A 11 -3.79 38.00 -16.77
C GLU A 11 -3.95 38.65 -15.38
N GLU A 12 -3.42 39.87 -15.18
CA GLU A 12 -3.56 40.63 -13.92
C GLU A 12 -5.02 40.98 -13.59
N GLN A 13 -5.87 41.26 -14.58
CA GLN A 13 -7.31 41.47 -14.38
C GLN A 13 -8.10 40.18 -14.11
N GLN A 14 -7.63 39.02 -14.55
CA GLN A 14 -8.26 37.73 -14.18
C GLN A 14 -7.90 37.30 -12.75
N LEU A 15 -6.77 37.74 -12.23
CA LEU A 15 -6.36 37.56 -10.84
C LEU A 15 -7.07 38.50 -9.84
N SER A 16 -7.80 39.52 -10.31
CA SER A 16 -8.20 40.65 -9.45
C SER A 16 -9.50 40.48 -8.65
N THR A 17 -10.21 39.36 -8.70
CA THR A 17 -11.23 39.10 -7.67
C THR A 17 -11.53 37.61 -7.55
N LEU A 18 -11.08 36.99 -6.45
CA LEU A 18 -11.53 35.67 -6.01
C LEU A 18 -12.96 35.77 -5.44
N GLU A 19 -13.90 36.26 -6.25
CA GLU A 19 -15.30 36.42 -5.88
C GLU A 19 -16.11 35.21 -6.32
N LEU A 20 -16.81 34.60 -5.36
CA LEU A 20 -17.71 33.48 -5.64
C LEU A 20 -18.95 33.99 -6.39
N THR A 21 -19.16 33.53 -7.62
CA THR A 21 -20.32 33.93 -8.41
C THR A 21 -21.53 33.01 -8.20
N LYS A 22 -22.74 33.49 -8.52
CA LYS A 22 -23.96 32.64 -8.51
C LYS A 22 -23.87 31.47 -9.50
N GLN A 23 -23.14 31.64 -10.60
CA GLN A 23 -22.90 30.57 -11.57
C GLN A 23 -21.99 29.49 -10.98
N ASP A 24 -20.96 29.87 -10.24
CA ASP A 24 -20.09 28.92 -9.52
C ASP A 24 -20.87 28.09 -8.52
N VAL A 25 -21.74 28.73 -7.73
CA VAL A 25 -22.63 28.03 -6.79
C VAL A 25 -23.51 27.02 -7.54
N SER A 26 -24.11 27.43 -8.66
CA SER A 26 -24.97 26.55 -9.47
C SER A 26 -24.20 25.35 -10.04
N ARG A 27 -22.98 25.59 -10.54
CA ARG A 27 -22.05 24.55 -11.03
C ARG A 27 -21.69 23.57 -9.91
N THR A 28 -21.32 24.08 -8.73
CA THR A 28 -20.97 23.26 -7.57
C THR A 28 -22.16 22.39 -7.12
N ILE A 29 -23.37 22.95 -7.08
CA ILE A 29 -24.59 22.18 -6.74
C ILE A 29 -24.80 21.04 -7.73
N ASN A 30 -24.64 21.29 -9.03
CA ASN A 30 -24.79 20.24 -10.05
C ASN A 30 -23.69 19.18 -9.95
N ASN A 31 -22.44 19.60 -9.70
CA ASN A 31 -21.32 18.67 -9.49
C ASN A 31 -21.58 17.77 -8.28
N ILE A 32 -22.07 18.32 -7.17
CA ILE A 32 -22.44 17.55 -5.96
C ILE A 32 -23.55 16.55 -6.26
N LYS A 33 -24.57 16.92 -7.06
CA LYS A 33 -25.63 15.98 -7.46
C LYS A 33 -25.08 14.81 -8.26
N LEU A 34 -24.26 15.09 -9.28
CA LEU A 34 -23.60 14.06 -10.08
C LEU A 34 -22.69 13.18 -9.22
N LEU A 35 -22.00 13.77 -8.25
CA LEU A 35 -21.14 13.04 -7.33
C LEU A 35 -21.92 12.06 -6.44
N ARG A 36 -23.10 12.47 -5.96
CA ARG A 36 -24.01 11.58 -5.19
C ARG A 36 -24.51 10.42 -6.05
N GLU A 37 -24.85 10.69 -7.31
CA GLU A 37 -25.24 9.66 -8.27
C GLU A 37 -24.07 8.71 -8.56
N LEU A 38 -22.88 9.24 -8.85
CA LEU A 38 -21.67 8.45 -9.08
C LEU A 38 -21.34 7.55 -7.88
N LYS A 39 -21.38 8.09 -6.65
CA LYS A 39 -21.20 7.30 -5.44
C LYS A 39 -22.18 6.13 -5.38
N LYS A 40 -23.46 6.39 -5.66
CA LYS A 40 -24.53 5.38 -5.56
C LYS A 40 -24.37 4.28 -6.62
N GLU A 41 -24.04 4.66 -7.85
CA GLU A 41 -23.97 3.72 -8.98
C GLU A 41 -22.67 2.91 -8.99
N VAL A 42 -21.55 3.51 -8.54
CA VAL A 42 -20.21 2.92 -8.71
C VAL A 42 -19.62 2.39 -7.41
N LEU A 43 -19.93 3.00 -6.25
CA LEU A 43 -19.35 2.57 -4.97
C LEU A 43 -20.26 1.58 -4.23
N LYS A 44 -19.69 0.44 -3.80
CA LYS A 44 -20.37 -0.62 -3.06
C LYS A 44 -19.92 -0.62 -1.61
N LYS A 45 -20.87 -0.57 -0.67
CA LYS A 45 -20.59 -0.70 0.78
C LYS A 45 -19.95 -2.06 1.07
N GLY A 46 -18.92 -2.08 1.91
CA GLY A 46 -18.19 -3.29 2.28
C GLY A 46 -17.09 -3.71 1.30
N VAL A 47 -16.98 -3.04 0.14
CA VAL A 47 -15.89 -3.28 -0.83
C VAL A 47 -15.15 -1.99 -1.11
N HIS A 48 -15.87 -0.96 -1.54
CA HIS A 48 -15.31 0.32 -1.96
C HIS A 48 -15.25 1.31 -0.80
N TYR A 49 -16.15 1.20 0.16
CA TYR A 49 -16.14 2.01 1.37
C TYR A 49 -16.76 1.23 2.55
N TYR A 50 -16.40 1.65 3.75
CA TYR A 50 -16.84 1.04 5.00
C TYR A 50 -17.59 2.05 5.84
N ALA A 51 -18.43 1.55 6.74
CA ALA A 51 -19.16 2.36 7.68
C ALA A 51 -18.76 1.99 9.10
N ILE A 52 -18.55 3.01 9.93
CA ILE A 52 -18.28 2.85 11.35
C ILE A 52 -19.40 3.54 12.10
N LYS A 53 -20.11 2.78 12.93
CA LYS A 53 -21.14 3.29 13.82
C LYS A 53 -20.49 3.76 15.12
N THR A 54 -20.58 5.06 15.37
CA THR A 54 -20.18 5.66 16.66
C THR A 54 -21.41 6.24 17.34
N LYS A 55 -21.48 6.15 18.66
CA LYS A 55 -22.41 6.98 19.42
C LYS A 55 -21.98 8.44 19.33
N ASP A 56 -22.91 9.34 19.09
CA ASP A 56 -22.66 10.76 19.18
C ASP A 56 -22.48 11.14 20.66
N LYS A 57 -21.43 11.92 20.97
CA LYS A 57 -21.16 12.35 22.36
C LYS A 57 -22.22 13.33 22.88
N LYS A 58 -22.93 14.02 21.96
CA LYS A 58 -23.92 15.06 22.29
C LYS A 58 -25.35 14.57 22.21
N SER A 59 -25.61 13.49 21.47
CA SER A 59 -26.92 12.87 21.37
C SER A 59 -26.74 11.36 21.47
N ASP A 60 -27.59 10.65 22.22
CA ASP A 60 -27.53 9.17 22.32
C ASP A 60 -27.94 8.47 20.99
N LYS A 61 -27.74 9.15 19.86
CA LYS A 61 -28.00 8.67 18.52
C LYS A 61 -26.73 8.03 17.96
N ILE A 62 -26.93 7.01 17.14
CA ILE A 62 -25.86 6.36 16.39
C ILE A 62 -25.59 7.21 15.15
N LYS A 63 -24.35 7.69 15.00
CA LYS A 63 -23.82 8.35 13.81
C LYS A 63 -23.01 7.35 13.01
N GLU A 64 -23.33 7.21 11.73
CA GLU A 64 -22.53 6.43 10.78
C GLU A 64 -21.50 7.35 10.12
N ILE A 65 -20.22 7.02 10.25
CA ILE A 65 -19.13 7.70 9.54
C ILE A 65 -18.58 6.73 8.50
N LEU A 66 -18.43 7.21 7.26
CA LEU A 66 -17.95 6.37 6.17
C LEU A 66 -16.46 6.60 5.93
N SER A 67 -15.70 5.55 5.61
CA SER A 67 -14.31 5.62 5.12
C SER A 67 -14.20 5.03 3.74
N LEU A 68 -13.44 5.69 2.88
CA LEU A 68 -13.13 5.23 1.55
C LEU A 68 -11.98 4.22 1.60
N SER A 69 -12.15 3.08 0.94
CA SER A 69 -11.09 2.08 0.80
C SER A 69 -10.13 2.44 -0.36
N LYS A 70 -8.99 1.76 -0.43
CA LYS A 70 -8.10 1.80 -1.60
C LYS A 70 -8.84 1.48 -2.90
N ALA A 71 -9.63 0.40 -2.92
CA ALA A 71 -10.39 -0.02 -4.10
C ALA A 71 -11.43 1.04 -4.51
N GLY A 72 -12.07 1.67 -3.53
CA GLY A 72 -12.98 2.78 -3.77
C GLY A 72 -12.25 4.00 -4.34
N ALA A 73 -11.07 4.33 -3.82
CA ALA A 73 -10.26 5.42 -4.35
C ALA A 73 -9.87 5.20 -5.82
N GLU A 74 -9.37 4.01 -6.17
CA GLU A 74 -8.99 3.66 -7.55
C GLU A 74 -10.17 3.75 -8.53
N ILE A 75 -11.35 3.30 -8.11
CA ILE A 75 -12.60 3.42 -8.89
C ILE A 75 -12.98 4.88 -9.12
N MET A 76 -12.85 5.73 -8.10
CA MET A 76 -13.11 7.15 -8.25
C MET A 76 -12.10 7.78 -9.23
N LEU A 77 -10.81 7.49 -9.10
CA LEU A 77 -9.80 7.98 -10.05
C LEU A 77 -10.14 7.60 -11.49
N ASN A 78 -10.53 6.34 -11.73
CA ASN A 78 -10.95 5.88 -13.05
C ASN A 78 -12.20 6.61 -13.56
N SER A 79 -13.18 6.88 -12.67
CA SER A 79 -14.40 7.62 -13.01
C SER A 79 -14.11 9.06 -13.47
N TYR A 80 -13.03 9.67 -12.97
CA TYR A 80 -12.55 11.00 -13.39
C TYR A 80 -11.52 10.97 -14.53
N ASN A 81 -11.25 9.79 -15.11
CA ASN A 81 -10.19 9.60 -16.11
C ASN A 81 -8.82 10.08 -15.61
N CYS A 82 -8.55 9.81 -14.33
CA CYS A 82 -7.32 10.14 -13.63
C CYS A 82 -6.52 8.87 -13.27
N TYR A 83 -5.28 9.05 -12.88
CA TYR A 83 -4.43 8.01 -12.29
C TYR A 83 -3.55 8.60 -11.18
N ALA A 84 -3.12 7.73 -10.26
CA ALA A 84 -2.23 8.12 -9.17
C ALA A 84 -0.77 7.83 -9.53
N LYS A 85 0.14 8.69 -9.10
CA LYS A 85 1.59 8.49 -9.15
C LYS A 85 2.20 8.88 -7.82
N LYS A 86 3.11 8.04 -7.33
CA LYS A 86 3.94 8.36 -6.16
C LYS A 86 4.85 9.54 -6.47
N ILE A 87 4.81 10.57 -5.64
CA ILE A 87 5.72 11.72 -5.72
C ILE A 87 6.91 11.47 -4.79
N THR A 88 6.65 11.22 -3.50
CA THR A 88 7.68 10.97 -2.49
C THR A 88 7.40 9.72 -1.66
N GLU A 89 8.46 9.17 -1.07
CA GLU A 89 8.42 8.10 -0.08
C GLU A 89 9.59 8.32 0.87
N GLU A 90 9.29 8.73 2.10
CA GLU A 90 10.29 9.03 3.12
C GLU A 90 10.15 8.06 4.29
N THR A 91 11.28 7.52 4.75
CA THR A 91 11.34 6.73 5.99
C THR A 91 12.22 7.47 6.99
N ARG A 92 11.68 7.73 8.18
CA ARG A 92 12.40 8.33 9.30
C ARG A 92 12.55 7.31 10.42
N ASP A 93 13.80 6.98 10.75
CA ASP A 93 14.13 6.21 11.95
C ASP A 93 14.08 7.13 13.17
N LEU A 94 13.31 6.76 14.18
CA LEU A 94 13.08 7.52 15.41
C LEU A 94 13.76 6.85 16.62
N GLY A 95 14.53 5.79 16.39
CA GLY A 95 15.22 5.01 17.41
C GLY A 95 14.29 4.09 18.20
N TYR A 96 14.87 3.17 18.98
CA TYR A 96 14.11 2.25 19.85
C TYR A 96 13.01 1.46 19.12
N ASN A 97 13.32 0.90 17.95
CA ASN A 97 12.36 0.21 17.06
C ASN A 97 11.16 1.07 16.63
N HIS A 98 11.28 2.39 16.73
CA HIS A 98 10.29 3.34 16.25
C HIS A 98 10.73 3.89 14.90
N PHE A 99 9.87 3.80 13.90
CA PHE A 99 10.07 4.47 12.62
C PHE A 99 8.73 5.00 12.11
N SER A 100 8.78 6.04 11.28
CA SER A 100 7.64 6.59 10.56
C SER A 100 7.92 6.58 9.06
N ILE A 101 6.91 6.26 8.28
CA ILE A 101 6.95 6.31 6.82
C ILE A 101 5.91 7.32 6.35
N GLU A 102 6.30 8.19 5.44
CA GLU A 102 5.45 9.22 4.84
C GLU A 102 5.48 9.08 3.31
N PHE A 103 4.32 9.27 2.69
CA PHE A 103 4.14 9.25 1.24
C PHE A 103 3.41 10.51 0.80
N GLU A 104 3.84 11.05 -0.33
CA GLU A 104 3.06 11.99 -1.12
C GLU A 104 2.65 11.33 -2.44
N VAL A 105 1.36 11.41 -2.77
CA VAL A 105 0.77 10.89 -3.99
C VAL A 105 0.14 12.03 -4.77
N GLY A 106 0.45 12.09 -6.07
CA GLY A 106 -0.17 13.00 -7.02
C GLY A 106 -1.19 12.30 -7.88
N ILE A 107 -2.31 12.96 -8.14
CA ILE A 107 -3.34 12.52 -9.08
C ILE A 107 -3.22 13.33 -10.36
N TYR A 108 -3.13 12.62 -11.48
CA TYR A 108 -2.91 13.20 -12.79
C TYR A 108 -4.09 12.90 -13.72
N PHE A 109 -4.53 13.92 -14.45
CA PHE A 109 -5.55 13.75 -15.48
C PHE A 109 -4.95 13.07 -16.70
N ARG A 110 -5.50 11.92 -17.13
CA ARG A 110 -4.89 11.10 -18.19
C ARG A 110 -4.71 11.84 -19.52
N PRO A 111 -5.68 12.64 -20.01
CA PRO A 111 -5.53 13.32 -21.30
C PRO A 111 -4.42 14.37 -21.34
N THR A 112 -4.27 15.18 -20.29
CA THR A 112 -3.32 16.32 -20.29
C THR A 112 -2.06 16.06 -19.48
N GLN A 113 -2.03 14.99 -18.69
CA GLN A 113 -0.96 14.67 -17.73
C GLN A 113 -0.76 15.77 -16.67
N GLN A 114 -1.76 16.64 -16.47
CA GLN A 114 -1.71 17.70 -15.48
C GLN A 114 -1.96 17.13 -14.09
N LEU A 115 -1.17 17.59 -13.11
CA LEU A 115 -1.40 17.34 -11.69
C LEU A 115 -2.69 18.05 -11.25
N VAL A 116 -3.67 17.30 -10.78
CA VAL A 116 -4.99 17.81 -10.38
C VAL A 116 -5.11 17.91 -8.86
N SER A 117 -4.51 16.98 -8.13
CA SER A 117 -4.59 16.92 -6.68
C SER A 117 -3.38 16.18 -6.12
N THR A 118 -3.00 16.50 -4.89
CA THR A 118 -2.00 15.77 -4.11
C THR A 118 -2.62 15.30 -2.81
N GLY A 119 -2.05 14.28 -2.21
CA GLY A 119 -2.41 13.81 -0.89
C GLY A 119 -1.22 13.20 -0.18
N VAL A 120 -1.26 13.29 1.14
CA VAL A 120 -0.20 12.84 2.03
C VAL A 120 -0.72 11.73 2.93
N GLY A 121 0.15 10.79 3.24
CA GLY A 121 -0.20 9.68 4.11
C GLY A 121 1.01 9.23 4.91
N SER A 122 0.83 9.07 6.21
CA SER A 122 1.87 8.60 7.11
C SER A 122 1.42 7.37 7.89
N CYS A 123 2.40 6.57 8.31
CA CYS A 123 2.19 5.44 9.20
C CYS A 123 3.44 5.20 10.03
N ASN A 124 3.29 4.87 11.31
CA ASN A 124 4.42 4.61 12.21
C ASN A 124 4.32 3.24 12.89
N SER A 125 5.48 2.72 13.30
CA SER A 125 5.59 1.37 13.89
C SER A 125 4.99 1.21 15.28
N LYS A 126 4.51 2.30 15.90
CA LYS A 126 3.89 2.32 17.23
C LYS A 126 2.38 2.57 17.20
N GLU A 127 1.75 2.57 16.03
CA GLU A 127 0.28 2.57 15.97
C GLU A 127 -0.29 1.34 16.70
N ASN A 128 -1.44 1.50 17.36
CA ASN A 128 -2.08 0.46 18.18
C ASN A 128 -2.18 -0.89 17.45
N LYS A 129 -2.41 -0.88 16.14
CA LYS A 129 -2.47 -2.08 15.28
C LYS A 129 -1.19 -2.93 15.33
N TYR A 130 -0.02 -2.31 15.52
CA TYR A 130 1.27 -2.99 15.52
C TYR A 130 1.83 -3.25 16.93
N THR A 131 1.36 -2.50 17.93
CA THR A 131 1.87 -2.56 19.31
C THR A 131 1.55 -3.88 20.03
N TYR A 132 0.40 -4.51 19.74
CA TYR A 132 -0.08 -5.69 20.50
C TYR A 132 0.26 -7.04 19.88
N ILE A 133 0.89 -7.05 18.70
CA ILE A 133 1.15 -8.27 17.95
C ILE A 133 2.66 -8.43 17.78
N LYS A 134 3.21 -9.59 18.16
CA LYS A 134 4.63 -9.93 17.98
C LYS A 134 4.94 -10.14 16.49
N TYR A 135 5.04 -9.05 15.74
CA TYR A 135 5.44 -9.07 14.34
C TYR A 135 6.96 -9.04 14.19
N ASN A 136 7.45 -9.60 13.08
CA ASN A 136 8.81 -9.35 12.64
C ASN A 136 8.96 -7.86 12.30
N PRO A 137 10.01 -7.14 12.73
CA PRO A 137 10.21 -5.73 12.40
C PRO A 137 10.10 -5.42 10.89
N ASN A 138 10.51 -6.36 10.02
CA ASN A 138 10.38 -6.21 8.57
C ASN A 138 8.93 -6.26 8.08
N GLU A 139 8.08 -7.07 8.73
CA GLU A 139 6.65 -7.15 8.40
C GLU A 139 5.94 -5.87 8.82
N VAL A 140 6.26 -5.34 10.01
CA VAL A 140 5.74 -4.03 10.46
C VAL A 140 6.14 -2.94 9.48
N ARG A 141 7.40 -2.92 9.03
CA ARG A 141 7.87 -1.92 8.06
C ARG A 141 7.10 -1.98 6.75
N ASN A 142 6.87 -3.18 6.21
CA ASN A 142 6.08 -3.37 4.99
C ASN A 142 4.61 -2.99 5.18
N ALA A 143 4.02 -3.32 6.33
CA ALA A 143 2.66 -2.95 6.67
C ALA A 143 2.52 -1.42 6.77
N CYS A 144 3.42 -0.75 7.48
CA CYS A 144 3.44 0.72 7.58
C CYS A 144 3.59 1.36 6.21
N ARG A 145 4.49 0.85 5.36
CA ARG A 145 4.68 1.35 4.00
C ARG A 145 3.39 1.26 3.17
N LYS A 146 2.72 0.09 3.21
CA LYS A 146 1.44 -0.11 2.50
C LYS A 146 0.34 0.77 3.06
N MET A 147 0.29 0.96 4.38
CA MET A 147 -0.70 1.82 5.03
C MET A 147 -0.50 3.29 4.69
N ALA A 148 0.73 3.82 4.79
CA ALA A 148 1.05 5.19 4.44
C ALA A 148 0.68 5.50 2.98
N PHE A 149 1.03 4.62 2.03
CA PHE A 149 0.64 4.77 0.63
C PHE A 149 -0.88 4.73 0.43
N LYS A 150 -1.59 3.79 1.08
CA LYS A 150 -3.06 3.70 1.00
C LYS A 150 -3.70 5.00 1.51
N ARG A 151 -3.22 5.55 2.63
CA ARG A 151 -3.71 6.81 3.21
C ARG A 151 -3.46 7.99 2.26
N ALA A 152 -2.25 8.10 1.70
CA ALA A 152 -1.92 9.15 0.74
C ALA A 152 -2.82 9.11 -0.52
N LEU A 153 -3.07 7.91 -1.04
CA LEU A 153 -3.96 7.71 -2.19
C LEU A 153 -5.40 8.11 -1.88
N VAL A 154 -5.92 7.68 -0.72
CA VAL A 154 -7.27 8.04 -0.28
C VAL A 154 -7.38 9.55 -0.08
N ASP A 155 -6.42 10.16 0.59
CA ASP A 155 -6.37 11.60 0.84
C ASP A 155 -6.43 12.40 -0.47
N ALA A 156 -5.54 12.10 -1.41
CA ALA A 156 -5.49 12.76 -2.72
C ALA A 156 -6.81 12.58 -3.50
N THR A 157 -7.45 11.42 -3.36
CA THR A 157 -8.72 11.14 -4.03
C THR A 157 -9.89 11.90 -3.39
N LEU A 158 -9.89 12.08 -2.06
CA LEU A 158 -10.90 12.87 -1.38
C LEU A 158 -10.84 14.35 -1.79
N TYR A 159 -9.64 14.88 -1.96
CA TYR A 159 -9.42 16.23 -2.49
C TYR A 159 -9.85 16.37 -3.96
N LEU A 160 -9.48 15.41 -4.83
CA LEU A 160 -9.88 15.43 -6.25
C LEU A 160 -11.40 15.55 -6.42
N ALA A 161 -12.13 14.64 -5.79
CA ALA A 161 -13.53 14.40 -6.10
C ALA A 161 -14.49 15.11 -5.13
N ASN A 162 -13.98 15.96 -4.21
CA ASN A 162 -14.75 16.54 -3.10
C ASN A 162 -15.48 15.49 -2.25
N MET A 163 -14.87 14.31 -2.12
CA MET A 163 -15.50 13.16 -1.48
C MET A 163 -15.50 13.26 0.05
N SER A 164 -14.83 14.26 0.61
CA SER A 164 -14.94 14.64 2.02
C SER A 164 -16.37 15.01 2.45
N GLU A 165 -17.28 15.26 1.50
CA GLU A 165 -18.72 15.35 1.77
C GLU A 165 -19.30 14.03 2.34
N PHE A 166 -18.77 12.89 1.90
CA PHE A 166 -19.30 11.56 2.23
C PHE A 166 -18.40 10.75 3.13
N PHE A 167 -17.08 10.90 2.97
CA PHE A 167 -16.07 10.04 3.59
C PHE A 167 -15.16 10.86 4.50
N SER A 168 -14.81 10.28 5.64
CA SER A 168 -13.83 10.82 6.57
C SER A 168 -12.57 9.96 6.52
N GLN A 169 -11.40 10.62 6.58
CA GLN A 169 -10.10 9.96 6.55
C GLN A 169 -9.74 9.37 7.92
N ASP A 170 -10.10 10.07 9.00
CA ASP A 170 -9.54 9.85 10.34
C ASP A 170 -10.17 8.68 11.12
N ILE A 171 -11.09 7.94 10.51
CA ILE A 171 -11.86 6.93 11.27
C ILE A 171 -11.08 5.65 11.56
N GLU A 172 -9.95 5.44 10.88
CA GLU A 172 -9.01 4.35 11.19
C GLU A 172 -8.30 4.58 12.54
N GLU A 173 -8.17 5.85 12.95
CA GLU A 173 -7.36 6.31 14.07
C GLU A 173 -8.17 6.73 15.29
N MET A 174 -9.49 6.82 15.15
CA MET A 174 -10.35 7.08 16.30
C MET A 174 -10.25 5.90 17.29
N ASP A 175 -9.76 6.17 18.50
CA ASP A 175 -9.96 5.33 19.69
C ASP A 175 -11.45 5.39 20.06
N ILE A 176 -12.26 4.62 19.33
CA ILE A 176 -13.70 4.63 19.53
C ILE A 176 -14.03 3.65 20.65
N GLU A 177 -13.95 4.12 21.90
CA GLU A 177 -14.46 3.43 23.10
C GLU A 177 -15.95 3.05 22.99
N ASN A 178 -16.67 3.57 21.99
CA ASN A 178 -18.10 3.36 21.74
C ASN A 178 -18.40 2.82 20.32
N LYS A 179 -17.52 1.99 19.74
CA LYS A 179 -17.81 1.28 18.49
C LYS A 179 -18.91 0.25 18.79
N LEU A 180 -20.00 0.31 18.03
CA LEU A 180 -20.92 -0.81 17.95
C LEU A 180 -20.32 -1.80 16.95
N ASP A 181 -20.22 -3.08 17.33
CA ASP A 181 -19.65 -4.13 16.48
C ASP A 181 -20.44 -4.21 15.15
N ASP A 182 -19.85 -3.73 14.07
CA ASP A 182 -20.27 -4.05 12.71
C ASP A 182 -19.31 -5.12 12.18
N GLU A 183 -19.83 -6.33 11.95
CA GLU A 183 -19.09 -7.49 11.38
C GLU A 183 -18.42 -7.17 10.03
N GLN A 184 -18.82 -6.09 9.37
CA GLN A 184 -18.30 -5.65 8.08
C GLN A 184 -17.13 -4.65 8.19
N ASN A 185 -16.58 -4.43 9.38
CA ASN A 185 -15.42 -3.55 9.57
C ASN A 185 -14.10 -4.27 9.19
N PRO A 186 -13.52 -4.02 8.00
CA PRO A 186 -12.29 -4.68 7.55
C PRO A 186 -11.07 -4.25 8.36
N TYR A 187 -11.13 -3.20 9.18
CA TYR A 187 -9.98 -2.83 10.02
C TYR A 187 -9.64 -3.89 11.07
N MET A 188 -10.61 -4.77 11.38
CA MET A 188 -10.37 -5.97 12.19
C MET A 188 -9.98 -7.19 11.32
N ALA A 189 -10.36 -7.22 10.05
CA ALA A 189 -10.04 -8.30 9.12
C ALA A 189 -8.61 -8.18 8.52
N ASP A 190 -8.14 -6.96 8.26
CA ASP A 190 -6.79 -6.63 7.80
C ASP A 190 -5.74 -6.75 8.95
N SER A 191 -6.17 -7.19 10.14
CA SER A 191 -5.32 -7.67 11.24
C SER A 191 -4.94 -9.14 11.06
N ALA A 192 -5.60 -9.86 10.14
CA ALA A 192 -5.14 -11.14 9.61
C ALA A 192 -4.33 -10.90 8.33
N VAL A 193 -3.00 -10.84 8.51
CA VAL A 193 -1.90 -11.23 7.60
C VAL A 193 -2.14 -11.12 6.08
N PRO A 194 -1.26 -10.43 5.31
CA PRO A 194 -1.07 -10.74 3.90
C PRO A 194 -0.30 -12.06 3.78
N GLY A 195 -1.06 -13.16 3.71
CA GLY A 195 -0.62 -14.47 3.25
C GLY A 195 -1.66 -15.02 2.29
N THR A 196 -1.27 -15.14 1.01
CA THR A 196 -1.97 -15.81 -0.11
C THR A 196 -3.36 -15.28 -0.51
N THR A 197 -3.43 -14.55 -1.64
CA THR A 197 -4.25 -14.94 -2.82
C THR A 197 -3.91 -14.05 -4.04
N THR A 198 -3.63 -14.73 -5.15
CA THR A 198 -3.72 -14.33 -6.57
C THR A 198 -2.96 -13.09 -7.07
N GLU A 199 -2.00 -13.39 -7.95
CA GLU A 199 -1.37 -12.51 -8.92
C GLU A 199 -2.44 -11.83 -9.80
N GLU A 200 -2.56 -10.50 -9.69
CA GLU A 200 -3.04 -9.65 -10.78
C GLU A 200 -1.86 -8.82 -11.26
N GLU A 201 -1.39 -9.20 -12.44
CA GLU A 201 -0.30 -8.61 -13.19
C GLU A 201 -0.74 -7.24 -13.74
N ALA A 202 -0.22 -6.16 -13.16
CA ALA A 202 -0.32 -4.83 -13.75
C ALA A 202 0.98 -4.55 -14.53
N THR A 203 0.88 -4.63 -15.85
CA THR A 203 1.91 -4.27 -16.82
C THR A 203 2.33 -2.80 -16.68
N GLU A 204 3.63 -2.54 -16.49
CA GLU A 204 4.24 -1.22 -16.76
C GLU A 204 5.09 -1.25 -18.05
N PRO A 205 5.19 -0.11 -18.78
CA PRO A 205 5.77 -0.05 -20.13
C PRO A 205 7.32 -0.02 -20.15
N PRO A 206 7.95 -0.25 -21.32
CA PRO A 206 9.38 -0.54 -21.43
C PRO A 206 10.27 0.69 -21.32
N GLN A 207 11.34 0.60 -20.55
CA GLN A 207 12.49 1.51 -20.65
C GLN A 207 13.65 0.82 -21.40
N GLU A 208 14.14 1.53 -22.42
CA GLU A 208 15.15 1.10 -23.38
C GLU A 208 16.57 0.98 -22.80
N ALA A 209 17.20 -0.14 -23.16
CA ALA A 209 18.56 -0.32 -23.64
C ALA A 209 19.72 0.48 -23.00
N GLY A 210 20.42 -0.19 -22.09
CA GLY A 210 21.86 -0.05 -21.88
C GLY A 210 22.47 -1.42 -21.56
N SER A 211 23.04 -2.08 -22.56
CA SER A 211 23.77 -3.36 -22.47
C SER A 211 25.28 -3.14 -22.18
N PRO A 212 26.10 -4.19 -22.03
CA PRO A 212 25.96 -5.42 -21.23
C PRO A 212 27.23 -5.70 -20.38
N ASP A 213 27.14 -6.46 -19.29
CA ASP A 213 28.24 -7.36 -18.85
C ASP A 213 27.75 -8.39 -17.80
N PRO A 214 28.44 -9.52 -17.59
CA PRO A 214 27.92 -10.82 -18.00
C PRO A 214 27.71 -11.83 -16.85
N ALA A 215 27.00 -12.90 -17.18
CA ALA A 215 26.92 -14.18 -16.47
C ALA A 215 26.20 -14.18 -15.10
N ALA A 216 24.86 -14.15 -15.14
CA ALA A 216 24.04 -14.77 -14.10
C ALA A 216 23.88 -16.28 -14.42
N PRO A 217 24.17 -17.21 -13.50
CA PRO A 217 23.72 -18.59 -13.65
C PRO A 217 22.19 -18.63 -13.49
N SER A 218 21.54 -19.22 -14.49
CA SER A 218 20.13 -19.57 -14.48
C SER A 218 19.78 -20.33 -13.22
N SER A 219 18.87 -19.83 -12.40
CA SER A 219 18.56 -20.51 -11.14
C SER A 219 17.06 -20.70 -10.96
N LEU A 220 16.60 -21.81 -11.54
CA LEU A 220 15.28 -22.34 -11.28
C LEU A 220 15.12 -22.62 -9.77
N PRO A 221 13.96 -22.28 -9.16
CA PRO A 221 13.72 -22.52 -7.74
C PRO A 221 13.73 -24.02 -7.42
N ILE A 222 14.14 -24.38 -6.20
CA ILE A 222 14.14 -25.76 -5.72
C ILE A 222 12.74 -26.41 -5.87
N THR A 223 12.70 -27.67 -6.31
CA THR A 223 11.45 -28.44 -6.37
C THR A 223 11.04 -28.94 -4.98
N ALA A 224 9.72 -29.06 -4.75
CA ALA A 224 9.18 -29.56 -3.49
C ALA A 224 9.68 -30.98 -3.12
N GLU A 225 9.98 -31.80 -4.13
CA GLU A 225 10.55 -33.15 -3.92
C GLU A 225 11.99 -33.09 -3.42
N MET A 226 12.80 -32.16 -3.94
CA MET A 226 14.19 -31.98 -3.50
C MET A 226 14.25 -31.39 -2.08
N GLU A 227 13.41 -30.39 -1.79
CA GLU A 227 13.29 -29.85 -0.43
C GLU A 227 12.93 -30.95 0.59
N LYS A 228 11.97 -31.81 0.23
CA LYS A 228 11.56 -32.94 1.05
C LYS A 228 12.69 -33.95 1.26
N THR A 229 13.51 -34.19 0.24
CA THR A 229 14.67 -35.09 0.31
C THR A 229 15.74 -34.57 1.27
N ILE A 230 16.09 -33.28 1.17
CA ILE A 230 17.08 -32.64 2.06
C ILE A 230 16.59 -32.67 3.52
N ARG A 231 15.32 -32.31 3.75
CA ARG A 231 14.73 -32.34 5.10
C ARG A 231 14.68 -33.75 5.69
N LYS A 232 14.41 -34.76 4.84
CA LYS A 232 14.42 -36.16 5.25
C LYS A 232 15.84 -36.61 5.63
N TYR A 233 16.85 -36.26 4.84
CA TYR A 233 18.24 -36.60 5.10
C TYR A 233 18.76 -36.00 6.42
N ILE A 234 18.46 -34.72 6.68
CA ILE A 234 18.80 -34.05 7.95
C ILE A 234 18.16 -34.79 9.13
N LYS A 235 16.89 -35.20 9.00
CA LYS A 235 16.18 -35.92 10.06
C LYS A 235 16.72 -37.34 10.29
N GLU A 236 17.19 -38.02 9.25
CA GLU A 236 17.79 -39.35 9.36
C GLU A 236 19.20 -39.32 9.97
N HIS A 237 19.86 -38.15 9.93
CA HIS A 237 21.22 -37.94 10.44
C HIS A 237 21.28 -36.88 11.55
N ASP A 238 20.22 -36.74 12.35
CA ASP A 238 20.10 -35.76 13.44
C ASP A 238 21.23 -35.92 14.50
N ASP A 239 21.79 -37.12 14.62
CA ASP A 239 22.92 -37.42 15.50
C ASP A 239 24.25 -36.78 15.03
N LYS A 240 24.36 -36.45 13.73
CA LYS A 240 25.58 -35.90 13.09
C LYS A 240 25.38 -34.48 12.55
N ILE A 241 24.15 -34.10 12.23
CA ILE A 241 23.80 -32.82 11.62
C ILE A 241 23.02 -31.98 12.63
N SER A 242 23.71 -31.09 13.33
CA SER A 242 23.06 -30.13 14.23
C SER A 242 22.21 -29.11 13.45
N PRO A 243 21.03 -28.70 13.97
CA PRO A 243 20.24 -27.62 13.38
C PRO A 243 21.02 -26.30 13.18
N ASP A 244 21.95 -26.00 14.08
CA ASP A 244 22.78 -24.78 13.98
C ASP A 244 23.78 -24.88 12.82
N TYR A 245 24.34 -26.08 12.59
CA TYR A 245 25.24 -26.34 11.46
C TYR A 245 24.53 -26.12 10.11
N VAL A 246 23.27 -26.57 10.00
CA VAL A 246 22.45 -26.36 8.79
C VAL A 246 22.23 -24.87 8.52
N ILE A 247 21.93 -24.08 9.55
CA ILE A 247 21.69 -22.64 9.41
C ILE A 247 22.99 -21.91 9.00
N THR A 248 24.12 -22.28 9.62
CA THR A 248 25.43 -21.71 9.30
C THR A 248 25.84 -21.99 7.86
N GLU A 249 25.78 -23.24 7.39
CA GLU A 249 26.19 -23.59 6.03
C GLU A 249 25.27 -22.97 4.95
N LEU A 250 23.96 -22.87 5.23
CA LEU A 250 23.01 -22.18 4.33
C LEU A 250 23.34 -20.69 4.19
N GLY A 251 23.73 -20.03 5.28
CA GLY A 251 24.14 -18.63 5.28
C GLY A 251 25.49 -18.42 4.61
N ASP A 252 26.50 -19.19 4.99
CA ASP A 252 27.89 -18.94 4.62
C ASP A 252 28.21 -19.35 3.17
N LYS A 253 27.65 -20.47 2.69
CA LYS A 253 27.95 -21.00 1.35
C LYS A 253 26.94 -20.62 0.30
N PHE A 254 25.69 -20.41 0.69
CA PHE A 254 24.58 -20.22 -0.24
C PHE A 254 23.89 -18.86 -0.07
N ASN A 255 24.22 -18.07 0.97
CA ASN A 255 23.60 -16.78 1.28
C ASN A 255 22.06 -16.85 1.38
N VAL A 256 21.53 -17.98 1.86
CA VAL A 256 20.09 -18.23 2.02
C VAL A 256 19.75 -18.53 3.48
N LYS A 257 18.52 -18.20 3.88
CA LYS A 257 18.08 -18.37 5.28
C LYS A 257 17.35 -19.69 5.53
N ARG A 258 16.80 -20.31 4.48
CA ARG A 258 15.97 -21.52 4.57
C ARG A 258 16.24 -22.40 3.37
N ILE A 259 16.07 -23.71 3.54
CA ILE A 259 16.23 -24.71 2.48
C ILE A 259 15.35 -24.41 1.25
N LYS A 260 14.15 -23.86 1.47
CA LYS A 260 13.22 -23.48 0.39
C LYS A 260 13.67 -22.27 -0.45
N ASP A 261 14.65 -21.52 0.03
CA ASP A 261 15.19 -20.36 -0.67
C ASP A 261 16.41 -20.77 -1.55
N LEU A 262 16.78 -22.06 -1.59
CA LEU A 262 17.81 -22.61 -2.47
C LEU A 262 17.32 -22.70 -3.92
N THR A 263 18.26 -22.61 -4.85
CA THR A 263 18.05 -22.93 -6.26
C THR A 263 18.25 -24.43 -6.50
N LEU A 264 17.83 -24.97 -7.65
CA LEU A 264 18.03 -26.39 -7.95
C LEU A 264 19.51 -26.81 -7.87
N GLU A 265 20.41 -26.02 -8.46
CA GLU A 265 21.85 -26.31 -8.41
C GLU A 265 22.42 -26.20 -7.00
N GLN A 266 21.96 -25.21 -6.23
CA GLN A 266 22.39 -25.04 -4.84
C GLN A 266 21.85 -26.15 -3.93
N ALA A 267 20.66 -26.67 -4.21
CA ALA A 267 20.06 -27.77 -3.47
C ALA A 267 20.87 -29.07 -3.63
N ASP A 268 21.33 -29.36 -4.85
CA ASP A 268 22.19 -30.51 -5.13
C ASP A 268 23.56 -30.36 -4.46
N GLN A 269 24.16 -29.17 -4.54
CA GLN A 269 25.43 -28.86 -3.87
C GLN A 269 25.32 -28.96 -2.34
N PHE A 270 24.21 -28.47 -1.79
CA PHE A 270 23.95 -28.53 -0.35
C PHE A 270 23.76 -29.97 0.12
N LEU A 271 23.00 -30.78 -0.62
CA LEU A 271 22.83 -32.20 -0.29
C LEU A 271 24.15 -32.98 -0.37
N ALA A 272 25.01 -32.69 -1.34
CA ALA A 272 26.34 -33.30 -1.44
C ALA A 272 27.23 -32.94 -0.24
N LEU A 273 27.20 -31.68 0.20
CA LEU A 273 27.93 -31.23 1.38
C LEU A 273 27.46 -31.92 2.67
N LEU A 274 26.15 -32.10 2.83
CA LEU A 274 25.60 -32.82 3.99
C LEU A 274 26.04 -34.29 4.01
N LYS A 275 26.22 -34.92 2.84
CA LYS A 275 26.73 -36.30 2.72
C LYS A 275 28.21 -36.39 3.05
N GLU A 276 29.02 -35.47 2.51
CA GLU A 276 30.45 -35.39 2.80
C GLU A 276 30.70 -35.22 4.32
N ASN A 277 29.93 -34.36 4.98
CA ASN A 277 30.03 -34.16 6.44
C ASN A 277 29.58 -35.40 7.25
N CYS A 278 28.73 -36.27 6.68
CA CYS A 278 28.33 -37.52 7.32
C CYS A 278 29.30 -38.69 7.05
N GLY A 279 30.25 -38.52 6.13
CA GLY A 279 31.22 -39.51 5.69
C GLY A 279 30.74 -40.44 4.57
N GLU A 280 29.76 -39.99 3.76
CA GLU A 280 29.21 -40.71 2.60
C GLU A 280 29.70 -40.17 1.25
#